data_AF-A0A239KP19-F1
#
_entry.id   AF-A0A239KP19-F1
#
_cell.length_a   1.000
_cell.length_b   1.000
_cell.length_c   1.000
_cell.angle_alpha   90.00
_cell.angle_beta   90.00
_cell.angle_gamma   90.00
#
_symmetry.space_group_name_H-M   'P 1'
#
loop_
_entity.id
_entity.type
_entity.pdbx_description
1 polymer ?
#
loop_
_entity_poly.entity_id
_entity_poly.type
_entity_poly.pdbx_seq_one_letter_code
_entity_poly.pdbx_strand_id
1 'polypeptide(L)'
;MGMVYQWKPGSVHRIDPQAAGEEMERIRVRQNGRLEAVDVVRESRDPEAPLHDEFEWDDAKAADAHRVTQAMAMIRHITVLTPKRSGEDAPIRAFVSVVRDTDRSYTSTAHALSDAELRQQVLDQAWRELEAWRNRHAELTELAEIFATIDQARAA
;
A
#
# COMPACT_ATOMS: atom_id res chain seq x y z
N MET A 1 -12.74 -22.03 -21.66
CA MET A 1 -13.34 -21.12 -20.65
C MET A 1 -12.34 -19.99 -20.48
N GLY A 2 -12.72 -18.75 -20.83
CA GLY A 2 -11.80 -17.60 -20.78
C GLY A 2 -11.39 -17.24 -19.35
N MET A 3 -10.24 -16.60 -19.18
CA MET A 3 -9.87 -16.00 -17.90
C MET A 3 -10.79 -14.81 -17.62
N VAL A 4 -11.28 -14.71 -16.38
CA VAL A 4 -12.07 -13.57 -15.90
C VAL A 4 -11.17 -12.71 -15.02
N TYR A 5 -10.94 -11.47 -15.41
CA TYR A 5 -10.12 -10.52 -14.66
C TYR A 5 -10.99 -9.64 -13.76
N GLN A 6 -10.49 -9.35 -12.56
CA GLN A 6 -11.15 -8.49 -11.59
C GLN A 6 -10.12 -7.62 -10.89
N TRP A 7 -10.48 -6.37 -10.64
CA TRP A 7 -9.72 -5.54 -9.73
C TRP A 7 -9.93 -5.99 -8.29
N LYS A 8 -8.90 -5.78 -7.45
CA LYS A 8 -9.07 -5.95 -6.01
C LYS A 8 -10.07 -4.91 -5.48
N PRO A 9 -10.82 -5.22 -4.40
CA PRO A 9 -11.68 -4.24 -3.75
C PRO A 9 -10.90 -2.96 -3.41
N GLY A 10 -11.49 -1.80 -3.74
CA GLY A 10 -10.86 -0.49 -3.50
C GLY A 10 -9.84 -0.04 -4.56
N SER A 11 -9.73 -0.76 -5.69
CA SER A 11 -8.96 -0.28 -6.85
C SER A 11 -9.48 1.07 -7.35
N VAL A 12 -8.56 1.94 -7.75
CA VAL A 12 -8.85 3.26 -8.32
C VAL A 12 -8.76 3.30 -9.86
N HIS A 13 -8.40 2.17 -10.47
CA HIS A 13 -8.31 2.04 -11.93
C HIS A 13 -9.68 2.16 -12.58
N ARG A 14 -9.76 2.90 -13.68
CA ARG A 14 -11.03 3.27 -14.33
C ARG A 14 -11.37 2.33 -15.48
N ILE A 15 -10.36 1.78 -16.15
CA ILE A 15 -10.53 0.77 -17.18
C ILE A 15 -11.23 -0.48 -16.65
N ASP A 16 -12.10 -1.05 -17.49
CA ASP A 16 -12.70 -2.36 -17.24
C ASP A 16 -11.61 -3.43 -16.97
N PRO A 17 -11.72 -4.21 -15.88
CA PRO A 17 -10.68 -5.15 -15.51
C PRO A 17 -10.48 -6.26 -16.55
N GLN A 18 -11.52 -6.64 -17.31
CA GLN A 18 -11.38 -7.63 -18.37
C GLN A 18 -10.51 -7.07 -19.50
N ALA A 19 -10.81 -5.86 -19.98
CA ALA A 19 -10.02 -5.19 -21.00
C ALA A 19 -8.55 -4.99 -20.58
N ALA A 20 -8.32 -4.57 -19.32
CA ALA A 20 -6.98 -4.40 -18.79
C ALA A 20 -6.20 -5.72 -18.73
N GLY A 21 -6.82 -6.78 -18.23
CA GLY A 21 -6.20 -8.10 -18.10
C GLY A 21 -5.87 -8.73 -19.46
N GLU A 22 -6.78 -8.58 -20.43
CA GLU A 22 -6.56 -9.05 -21.80
C GLU A 22 -5.40 -8.28 -22.48
N GLU A 23 -5.31 -6.97 -22.28
CA GLU A 23 -4.20 -6.17 -22.81
C GLU A 23 -2.86 -6.55 -22.16
N MET A 24 -2.84 -6.76 -20.84
CA MET A 24 -1.64 -7.25 -20.14
C MET A 24 -1.21 -8.63 -20.62
N GLU A 25 -2.17 -9.54 -20.89
CA GLU A 25 -1.87 -10.87 -21.42
C GLU A 25 -1.36 -10.79 -22.87
N ARG A 26 -1.92 -9.90 -23.69
CA ARG A 26 -1.45 -9.61 -25.05
C ARG A 26 0.01 -9.13 -25.03
N ILE A 27 0.35 -8.21 -24.11
CA ILE A 27 1.72 -7.71 -23.92
C ILE A 27 2.64 -8.86 -23.47
N ARG A 28 2.22 -9.65 -22.48
CA ARG A 28 2.98 -10.80 -21.98
C ARG A 28 3.34 -11.79 -23.09
N VAL A 29 2.36 -12.17 -23.91
CA VAL A 29 2.57 -13.10 -25.04
C VAL A 29 3.56 -12.51 -26.06
N ARG A 30 3.42 -11.22 -26.39
CA ARG A 30 4.35 -10.52 -27.29
C ARG A 30 5.78 -10.46 -26.73
N GLN A 31 5.93 -10.38 -25.41
CA GLN A 31 7.22 -10.32 -24.70
C GLN A 31 7.73 -11.70 -24.26
N ASN A 32 7.51 -12.73 -25.10
CA ASN A 32 7.97 -14.10 -24.86
C ASN A 32 7.50 -14.69 -23.52
N GLY A 33 6.27 -14.37 -23.12
CA GLY A 33 5.64 -14.87 -21.90
C GLY A 33 5.96 -14.08 -20.63
N ARG A 34 6.67 -12.95 -20.71
CA ARG A 34 7.04 -12.11 -19.57
C ARG A 34 6.23 -10.81 -19.58
N LEU A 35 5.77 -10.37 -18.41
CA LEU A 35 5.11 -9.07 -18.27
C LEU A 35 5.96 -8.17 -17.38
N GLU A 36 6.60 -7.16 -17.96
CA GLU A 36 7.33 -6.14 -17.23
C GLU A 36 6.60 -4.80 -17.30
N ALA A 37 6.67 -4.02 -16.21
CA ALA A 37 5.99 -2.72 -16.14
C ALA A 37 6.44 -1.76 -17.26
N VAL A 38 7.72 -1.80 -17.64
CA VAL A 38 8.26 -0.96 -18.73
C VAL A 38 7.60 -1.28 -20.07
N ASP A 39 7.26 -2.55 -20.32
CA ASP A 39 6.58 -2.97 -21.55
C ASP A 39 5.12 -2.51 -21.53
N VAL A 40 4.46 -2.57 -20.38
CA VAL A 40 3.10 -2.03 -20.21
C VAL A 40 3.07 -0.54 -20.49
N VAL A 41 3.96 0.25 -19.88
CA VAL A 41 4.04 1.69 -20.17
C VAL A 41 4.32 1.93 -21.65
N ARG A 42 5.29 1.21 -22.24
CA ARG A 42 5.67 1.40 -23.65
C ARG A 42 4.51 1.12 -24.60
N GLU A 43 3.80 0.02 -24.40
CA GLU A 43 2.67 -0.39 -25.25
C GLU A 43 1.42 0.48 -25.02
N SER A 44 1.32 1.16 -23.88
CA SER A 44 0.21 2.07 -23.55
C SER A 44 0.42 3.51 -24.05
N ARG A 45 1.55 3.82 -24.71
CA ARG A 45 1.87 5.18 -25.17
C ARG A 45 0.94 5.69 -26.26
N ASP A 46 0.40 4.81 -27.09
CA ASP A 46 -0.55 5.17 -28.13
C ASP A 46 -1.86 5.63 -27.46
N PRO A 47 -2.43 6.81 -27.81
CA PRO A 47 -3.73 7.26 -27.30
C PRO A 47 -4.88 6.27 -27.48
N GLU A 48 -4.80 5.39 -28.48
CA GLU A 48 -5.80 4.36 -28.74
C GLU A 48 -5.52 3.05 -27.99
N ALA A 49 -4.40 2.95 -27.26
CA ALA A 49 -4.09 1.76 -26.47
C ALA A 49 -5.09 1.63 -25.30
N PRO A 50 -5.59 0.41 -24.99
CA PRO A 50 -6.60 0.23 -23.96
C PRO A 50 -6.21 0.83 -22.60
N LEU A 51 -4.93 0.74 -22.24
CA LEU A 51 -4.39 1.19 -20.95
C LEU A 51 -3.91 2.67 -20.96
N HIS A 52 -4.06 3.40 -22.07
CA HIS A 52 -3.49 4.74 -22.21
C HIS A 52 -3.89 5.71 -21.11
N ASP A 53 -5.20 5.75 -20.80
CA ASP A 53 -5.80 6.67 -19.83
C ASP A 53 -5.52 6.32 -18.36
N GLU A 54 -4.80 5.22 -18.11
CA GLU A 54 -4.35 4.83 -16.77
C GLU A 54 -2.97 5.44 -16.40
N PHE A 55 -2.34 6.17 -17.33
CA PHE A 55 -1.03 6.80 -17.13
C PHE A 55 -1.09 8.34 -17.18
N GLU A 56 -0.16 8.98 -16.47
CA GLU A 56 0.13 10.41 -16.61
C GLU A 56 1.21 10.59 -17.69
N TRP A 57 0.86 11.27 -18.78
CA TRP A 57 1.73 11.49 -19.94
C TRP A 57 2.39 12.87 -19.97
N ASP A 58 2.01 13.78 -19.07
CA ASP A 58 2.73 15.02 -18.83
C ASP A 58 3.98 14.74 -17.99
N ASP A 59 5.14 14.77 -18.64
CA ASP A 59 6.44 14.50 -18.00
C ASP A 59 6.71 15.39 -16.78
N ALA A 60 6.24 16.64 -16.78
CA ALA A 60 6.44 17.55 -15.66
C ALA A 60 5.61 17.11 -14.44
N LYS A 61 4.34 16.76 -14.67
CA LYS A 61 3.47 16.20 -13.61
C LYS A 61 3.95 14.85 -13.11
N ALA A 62 4.36 13.96 -14.02
CA ALA A 62 4.89 12.65 -13.67
C ALA A 62 6.18 12.76 -12.83
N ALA A 63 7.10 13.66 -13.22
CA ALA A 63 8.33 13.91 -12.47
C ALA A 63 8.07 14.51 -11.09
N ASP A 64 7.11 15.43 -10.97
CA ASP A 64 6.70 15.99 -9.67
C ASP A 64 6.10 14.92 -8.74
N ALA A 65 5.15 14.12 -9.24
CA ALA A 65 4.56 13.01 -8.50
C ALA A 65 5.62 11.97 -8.07
N HIS A 66 6.65 11.73 -8.91
CA HIS A 66 7.77 10.87 -8.56
C HIS A 66 8.59 11.46 -7.38
N ARG A 67 8.91 12.75 -7.40
CA ARG A 67 9.64 13.41 -6.29
C ARG A 67 8.84 13.36 -4.99
N VAL A 68 7.52 13.58 -5.04
CA VAL A 68 6.64 13.41 -3.87
C VAL A 68 6.72 11.98 -3.34
N THR A 69 6.72 10.98 -4.23
CA THR A 69 6.88 9.56 -3.84
C THR A 69 8.24 9.28 -3.18
N GLN A 70 9.32 9.87 -3.69
CA GLN A 70 10.64 9.80 -3.07
C GLN A 70 10.63 10.42 -1.66
N ALA A 71 10.02 11.60 -1.49
CA ALA A 71 9.88 12.24 -0.18
C ALA A 71 9.06 11.39 0.79
N MET A 72 7.95 10.80 0.35
CA MET A 72 7.17 9.86 1.16
C MET A 72 8.00 8.64 1.59
N ALA A 73 8.85 8.11 0.72
CA ALA A 73 9.75 7.01 1.07
C ALA A 73 10.75 7.42 2.17
N MET A 74 11.33 8.62 2.07
CA MET A 74 12.22 9.16 3.11
C MET A 74 11.52 9.24 4.47
N ILE A 75 10.30 9.80 4.50
CA ILE A 75 9.51 9.95 5.74
C ILE A 75 9.21 8.57 6.38
N ARG A 76 8.92 7.55 5.59
CA ARG A 76 8.59 6.20 6.08
C ARG A 76 9.80 5.41 6.59
N HIS A 77 11.01 5.79 6.18
CA HIS A 77 12.25 5.07 6.49
C HIS A 77 13.10 5.72 7.58
N ILE A 78 12.96 7.02 7.81
CA ILE A 78 13.71 7.69 8.88
C ILE A 78 13.22 7.23 10.26
N THR A 79 14.18 6.91 11.14
CA THR A 79 13.94 6.41 12.50
C THR A 79 14.48 7.35 13.55
N VAL A 80 13.96 7.22 14.77
CA VAL A 80 14.47 7.84 15.99
C VAL A 80 14.74 6.75 17.02
N LEU A 81 15.81 6.89 17.79
CA LEU A 81 16.14 6.00 18.89
C LEU A 81 15.24 6.33 20.09
N THR A 82 14.55 5.33 20.62
CA THR A 82 13.73 5.48 21.83
C THR A 82 14.28 4.57 22.94
N PRO A 83 14.45 5.11 24.17
CA PRO A 83 14.90 4.31 25.31
C PRO A 83 13.96 3.15 25.57
N LYS A 84 14.47 1.91 25.55
CA LYS A 84 13.71 0.74 26.02
C LYS A 84 13.89 0.54 27.51
N ARG A 85 12.86 -0.05 28.14
CA ARG A 85 12.94 -0.58 29.51
C ARG A 85 14.02 -1.65 29.68
N SER A 86 14.44 -2.33 28.61
CA SER A 86 15.44 -3.40 28.62
C SER A 86 16.89 -2.92 28.45
N GLY A 87 17.15 -1.61 28.39
CA GLY A 87 18.51 -1.04 28.45
C GLY A 87 19.16 -0.67 27.10
N GLU A 88 18.64 -1.16 25.97
CA GLU A 88 19.13 -0.78 24.63
C GLU A 88 18.08 0.04 23.87
N ASP A 89 18.49 1.19 23.36
CA ASP A 89 17.66 2.00 22.48
C ASP A 89 17.23 1.19 21.24
N ALA A 90 15.97 1.28 20.86
CA ALA A 90 15.49 0.68 19.62
C ALA A 90 15.05 1.75 18.62
N PRO A 91 15.40 1.59 17.33
CA PRO A 91 14.91 2.48 16.30
C PRO A 91 13.42 2.25 16.10
N ILE A 92 12.63 3.32 16.23
CA ILE A 92 11.23 3.36 15.82
C ILE A 92 11.09 4.39 14.69
N ARG A 93 10.02 4.30 13.89
CA ARG A 93 9.74 5.33 12.88
C ARG A 93 9.69 6.71 13.54
N ALA A 94 10.35 7.70 12.94
CA ALA A 94 10.32 9.07 13.46
C ALA A 94 8.97 9.75 13.20
N PHE A 95 8.28 9.36 12.12
CA PHE A 95 6.98 9.90 11.72
C PHE A 95 5.94 8.80 11.48
N VAL A 96 4.69 9.11 11.83
CA VAL A 96 3.52 8.26 11.61
C VAL A 96 2.44 9.02 10.84
N SER A 97 1.66 8.31 10.03
CA SER A 97 0.53 8.89 9.32
C SER A 97 -0.70 8.92 10.23
N VAL A 98 -1.34 10.08 10.32
CA VAL A 98 -2.57 10.32 11.08
C VAL A 98 -3.57 11.06 10.18
N VAL A 99 -4.85 10.99 10.53
CA VAL A 99 -5.91 11.81 9.94
C VAL A 99 -6.06 13.07 10.81
N ARG A 100 -6.04 14.23 10.17
CA ARG A 100 -6.39 15.52 10.78
C ARG A 100 -7.48 16.15 9.93
N ASP A 101 -8.56 16.58 10.59
CA ASP A 101 -9.77 17.08 9.93
C ASP A 101 -10.31 16.04 8.93
N THR A 102 -10.03 16.22 7.64
CA THR A 102 -10.42 15.31 6.56
C THR A 102 -9.23 14.66 5.84
N ASP A 103 -8.01 15.10 6.11
CA ASP A 103 -6.84 14.77 5.31
C ASP A 103 -5.80 13.95 6.09
N ARG A 104 -5.07 13.12 5.35
CA ARG A 104 -3.95 12.34 5.91
C ARG A 104 -2.68 13.18 5.89
N SER A 105 -2.00 13.23 7.02
CA SER A 105 -0.70 13.89 7.15
C SER A 105 0.27 13.05 7.99
N TYR A 106 1.55 13.41 7.97
CA TYR A 106 2.55 12.82 8.86
C TYR A 106 2.76 13.72 10.07
N THR A 107 2.95 13.10 11.24
CA THR A 107 3.36 13.79 12.46
C THR A 107 4.47 13.00 13.15
N SER A 108 5.25 13.64 14.01
CA SER A 108 6.28 12.93 14.79
C SER A 108 5.64 11.88 15.69
N THR A 109 6.31 10.73 15.82
CA THR A 109 5.86 9.63 16.67
C THR A 109 5.75 10.07 18.13
N ALA A 110 6.67 10.91 18.61
CA ALA A 110 6.59 11.47 19.96
C ALA A 110 5.32 12.29 20.19
N HIS A 111 4.94 13.16 19.23
CA HIS A 111 3.70 13.94 19.33
C HIS A 111 2.47 13.04 19.27
N ALA A 112 2.39 12.15 18.27
CA ALA A 112 1.27 11.21 18.14
C ALA A 112 1.08 10.36 19.39
N LEU A 113 2.16 9.89 20.01
CA LEU A 113 2.07 9.11 21.24
C LEU A 113 1.76 9.97 22.45
N SER A 114 2.04 11.28 22.47
CA SER A 114 1.69 12.16 23.60
C SER A 114 0.22 12.58 23.63
N ASP A 115 -0.43 12.61 22.47
CA ASP A 115 -1.82 13.02 22.30
C ASP A 115 -2.76 11.80 22.32
N ALA A 116 -3.86 11.86 23.08
CA ALA A 116 -4.74 10.70 23.27
C ALA A 116 -5.47 10.29 21.99
N GLU A 117 -5.91 11.25 21.18
CA GLU A 117 -6.65 11.01 19.95
C GLU A 117 -5.71 10.45 18.88
N LEU A 118 -4.55 11.10 18.67
CA LEU A 118 -3.57 10.64 17.70
C LEU A 118 -3.00 9.27 18.08
N ARG A 119 -2.79 9.00 19.38
CA ARG A 119 -2.36 7.69 19.88
C ARG A 119 -3.39 6.62 19.52
N GLN A 120 -4.69 6.90 19.70
CA GLN A 120 -5.74 5.95 19.33
C GLN A 120 -5.72 5.65 17.82
N GLN A 121 -5.53 6.67 16.97
CA GLN A 121 -5.41 6.45 15.52
C GLN A 121 -4.22 5.54 15.15
N VAL A 122 -3.08 5.70 15.82
CA VAL A 122 -1.90 4.84 15.63
C VAL A 122 -2.20 3.39 16.03
N LEU A 123 -2.90 3.18 17.16
CA LEU A 123 -3.31 1.85 17.60
C LEU A 123 -4.32 1.21 16.63
N ASP A 124 -5.32 1.96 16.18
CA ASP A 124 -6.32 1.48 15.23
C ASP A 124 -5.71 1.14 13.86
N GLN A 125 -4.68 1.87 13.43
CA GLN A 125 -3.91 1.52 12.25
C GLN A 125 -3.15 0.19 12.44
N ALA A 126 -2.49 0.00 13.59
CA ALA A 126 -1.80 -1.26 13.88
C ALA A 126 -2.78 -2.45 13.93
N TRP A 127 -3.97 -2.27 14.49
CA TRP A 127 -5.03 -3.29 14.48
C TRP A 127 -5.51 -3.63 13.07
N ARG A 128 -5.76 -2.62 12.22
CA ARG A 128 -6.13 -2.85 10.81
C ARG A 128 -5.06 -3.62 10.04
N GLU A 129 -3.79 -3.33 10.29
CA GLU A 129 -2.67 -4.05 9.68
C GLU A 129 -2.63 -5.52 10.14
N LEU A 130 -2.86 -5.77 11.43
CA LEU A 130 -2.92 -7.11 11.99
C LEU A 130 -4.11 -7.91 11.44
N GLU A 131 -5.30 -7.30 11.35
CA GLU A 131 -6.49 -7.89 10.74
C GLU A 131 -6.26 -8.18 9.25
N ALA A 132 -5.63 -7.26 8.51
CA ALA A 132 -5.29 -7.47 7.10
C ALA A 132 -4.25 -8.59 6.91
N TRP A 133 -3.29 -8.74 7.84
CA TRP A 133 -2.35 -9.85 7.86
C TRP A 133 -3.07 -11.18 8.13
N ARG A 134 -3.91 -11.24 9.17
CA ARG A 134 -4.76 -12.40 9.49
C ARG A 134 -5.58 -12.83 8.26
N ASN A 135 -6.28 -11.89 7.64
CA ASN A 135 -7.14 -12.17 6.49
C ASN A 135 -6.37 -12.64 5.25
N ARG A 136 -5.14 -12.16 5.02
CA ARG A 136 -4.28 -12.62 3.92
C ARG A 136 -3.77 -14.05 4.09
N HIS A 137 -3.83 -14.60 5.29
CA HIS A 137 -3.29 -15.92 5.64
C HIS A 137 -4.36 -16.83 6.23
N ALA A 138 -5.64 -16.49 6.07
CA ALA A 138 -6.74 -17.15 6.76
C ALA A 138 -6.86 -18.65 6.43
N GLU A 139 -6.35 -19.08 5.27
CA GLU A 139 -6.32 -20.47 4.83
C GLU A 139 -5.22 -21.33 5.50
N LEU A 140 -4.25 -20.73 6.19
CA LEU A 140 -3.14 -21.45 6.81
C LEU A 140 -3.55 -21.99 8.19
N THR A 141 -3.89 -23.28 8.24
CA THR A 141 -4.40 -23.96 9.44
C THR A 141 -3.45 -23.94 10.63
N GLU A 142 -2.15 -23.91 10.36
CA GLU A 142 -1.06 -23.87 11.34
C GLU A 142 -1.07 -22.58 12.18
N LEU A 143 -1.75 -21.53 11.69
CA LEU A 143 -1.86 -20.24 12.37
C LEU A 143 -3.18 -20.07 13.15
N ALA A 144 -4.01 -21.11 13.24
CA ALA A 144 -5.34 -21.03 13.85
C ALA A 144 -5.32 -20.50 15.30
N GLU A 145 -4.37 -20.95 16.12
CA GLU A 145 -4.22 -20.48 17.52
C GLU A 145 -3.84 -18.99 17.60
N ILE A 146 -3.01 -18.52 16.66
CA ILE A 146 -2.63 -17.11 16.57
C ILE A 146 -3.85 -16.27 16.18
N PHE A 147 -4.64 -16.73 15.21
CA PHE A 147 -5.86 -16.03 14.79
C PHE A 147 -6.87 -15.93 15.93
N ALA A 148 -7.09 -17.00 16.69
CA ALA A 148 -7.95 -16.98 17.86
C ALA A 148 -7.48 -15.97 18.92
N THR A 149 -6.16 -15.87 19.12
CA THR A 149 -5.56 -14.90 20.06
C THR A 149 -5.76 -13.46 19.58
N ILE A 150 -5.58 -13.19 18.28
CA ILE A 150 -5.84 -11.87 17.68
C ILE A 150 -7.32 -11.48 17.85
N ASP A 151 -8.22 -12.40 17.54
CA ASP A 151 -9.68 -12.16 17.60
C ASP A 151 -10.14 -11.87 19.04
N GLN A 152 -9.61 -12.61 20.02
CA GLN A 152 -9.89 -12.37 21.44
C GLN A 152 -9.35 -11.01 21.90
N ALA A 153 -8.11 -10.67 21.53
CA ALA A 153 -7.48 -9.43 21.94
C ALA A 153 -8.15 -8.18 21.35
N ARG A 154 -8.84 -8.31 20.21
CA ARG A 154 -9.61 -7.22 19.60
C ARG A 154 -10.98 -6.99 20.26
N ALA A 155 -11.55 -8.04 20.87
CA ALA A 155 -12.85 -7.99 21.53
C ALA A 155 -12.79 -7.47 22.98
N ALA A 156 -11.59 -7.41 23.57
CA ALA A 156 -11.32 -6.90 24.92
C ALA A 156 -11.10 -5.38 24.93
#